data_AF-A0A9P5DXZ7-F1
#
_entry.id   AF-A0A9P5DXZ7-F1
#
_cell.length_a   1.000
_cell.length_b   1.000
_cell.length_c   1.000
_cell.angle_alpha   90.00
_cell.angle_beta   90.00
_cell.angle_gamma   90.00
#
_symmetry.space_group_name_H-M   'P 1'
#
loop_
_entity.id
_entity.type
_entity.pdbx_description
1 polymer ?
#
loop_
_entity_poly.entity_id
_entity_poly.type
_entity_poly.pdbx_seq_one_letter_code
_entity_poly.pdbx_strand_id
1 'polypeptide(L)'
;MSSSVGYPNIYEDGDQRNYSKKEAHEERRTHPGVNVEGYFNKQAIINELRESEIKRSIEDRIKHEPGFAATFHGNKPSRGAQVDAELAREEAELIEKKKSKTDSLPGKKLEHHTDKSEWKQQMEEEEKEALAKHSER
;
A
#
# COMPACT_ATOMS: atom_id res chain seq x y z
N MET A 1 13.49 -28.65 31.56
CA MET A 1 12.02 -28.81 31.42
C MET A 1 11.67 -28.42 29.99
N SER A 2 11.19 -29.35 29.17
CA SER A 2 10.72 -29.08 27.80
C SER A 2 9.23 -28.74 27.85
N SER A 3 8.81 -27.61 27.30
CA SER A 3 7.39 -27.30 27.14
C SER A 3 6.80 -28.10 25.96
N SER A 4 5.47 -28.19 25.87
CA SER A 4 4.74 -28.93 24.82
C SER A 4 5.04 -28.48 23.38
N VAL A 5 5.76 -27.38 23.20
CA VAL A 5 6.04 -26.73 21.91
C VAL A 5 7.54 -26.59 21.60
N GLY A 6 8.40 -27.28 22.36
CA GLY A 6 9.84 -27.40 22.07
C GLY A 6 10.74 -26.53 22.96
N TYR A 7 11.99 -26.34 22.54
CA TYR A 7 12.99 -25.57 23.29
C TYR A 7 12.89 -24.07 22.98
N PRO A 8 12.88 -23.19 23.99
CA PRO A 8 12.67 -21.75 23.80
C PRO A 8 13.79 -21.07 22.98
N ASN A 9 14.96 -21.68 22.89
CA ASN A 9 16.15 -21.14 22.21
C ASN A 9 16.07 -21.22 20.67
N ILE A 10 15.05 -21.88 20.12
CA ILE A 10 14.89 -22.12 18.68
C ILE A 10 14.09 -20.99 18.02
N TYR A 11 13.25 -20.30 18.79
CA TYR A 11 12.38 -19.25 18.27
C TYR A 11 13.04 -17.89 18.48
N GLU A 12 13.08 -17.06 17.44
CA GLU A 12 13.47 -15.66 17.57
C GLU A 12 12.39 -14.86 18.32
N ASP A 13 12.76 -13.76 18.98
CA ASP A 13 11.93 -12.95 19.89
C ASP A 13 10.66 -12.34 19.24
N GLY A 14 10.48 -12.56 17.92
CA GLY A 14 9.32 -12.17 17.11
C GLY A 14 8.35 -13.31 16.75
N ASP A 15 8.76 -14.58 16.81
CA ASP A 15 7.95 -15.71 16.33
C ASP A 15 6.80 -16.10 17.28
N GLN A 16 6.85 -15.66 18.54
CA GLN A 16 5.85 -15.97 19.58
C GLN A 16 5.13 -14.72 20.12
N ARG A 17 5.00 -13.65 19.34
CA ARG A 17 4.24 -12.47 19.76
C ARG A 17 2.74 -12.68 19.53
N ASN A 18 1.97 -12.70 20.62
CA ASN A 18 0.52 -12.62 20.56
C ASN A 18 0.11 -11.15 20.37
N TYR A 19 -0.32 -10.78 19.16
CA TYR A 19 -0.86 -9.45 18.91
C TYR A 19 -2.20 -9.27 19.62
N SER A 20 -2.37 -8.14 20.29
CA SER A 20 -3.67 -7.75 20.84
C SER A 20 -4.61 -7.33 19.72
N LYS A 21 -5.93 -7.50 19.92
CA LYS A 21 -6.93 -7.02 18.94
C LYS A 21 -6.81 -5.52 18.66
N LYS A 22 -6.40 -4.75 19.66
CA LYS A 22 -6.22 -3.30 19.54
C LYS A 22 -5.05 -2.96 18.60
N GLU A 23 -3.91 -3.62 18.76
CA GLU A 23 -2.75 -3.46 17.87
C GLU A 23 -3.08 -3.87 16.43
N ALA A 24 -3.82 -4.96 16.22
CA ALA A 24 -4.24 -5.38 14.88
C ALA A 24 -5.15 -4.35 14.19
N HIS A 25 -5.98 -3.63 14.96
CA HIS A 25 -6.84 -2.55 14.45
C HIS A 25 -6.04 -1.26 14.20
N GLU A 26 -5.09 -0.92 15.08
CA GLU A 26 -4.17 0.23 14.92
C GLU A 26 -3.27 0.07 13.68
N GLU A 27 -2.81 -1.15 13.39
CA GLU A 27 -2.04 -1.48 12.18
C GLU A 27 -2.87 -1.44 10.88
N ARG A 28 -4.17 -1.09 10.95
CA ARG A 28 -5.12 -1.07 9.81
C ARG A 28 -5.15 -2.38 9.01
N ARG A 29 -4.83 -3.50 9.65
CA ARG A 29 -4.97 -4.84 9.04
C ARG A 29 -6.45 -5.23 8.86
N THR A 30 -7.34 -4.52 9.54
CA THR A 30 -8.79 -4.58 9.36
C THR A 30 -9.27 -3.49 8.42
N HIS A 31 -10.33 -3.77 7.66
CA HIS A 31 -10.95 -2.79 6.77
C HIS A 31 -11.35 -1.52 7.56
N PRO A 32 -10.81 -0.35 7.20
CA PRO A 32 -11.01 0.86 7.98
C PRO A 32 -12.47 1.32 7.89
N GLY A 33 -13.07 1.62 9.06
CA GLY A 33 -14.41 2.20 9.15
C GLY A 33 -15.58 1.21 9.09
N VAL A 34 -15.33 -0.10 8.97
CA VAL A 34 -16.38 -1.13 9.00
C VAL A 34 -16.24 -2.00 10.24
N ASN A 35 -17.20 -1.93 11.16
CA ASN A 35 -17.23 -2.81 12.33
C ASN A 35 -17.75 -4.21 11.96
N VAL A 36 -16.86 -5.03 11.40
CA VAL A 36 -17.17 -6.42 11.01
C VAL A 36 -17.53 -7.33 12.20
N GLU A 37 -17.14 -6.96 13.43
CA GLU A 37 -17.41 -7.76 14.64
C GLU A 37 -18.88 -7.67 15.11
N GLY A 38 -19.56 -6.56 14.82
CA GLY A 38 -20.95 -6.30 15.21
C GLY A 38 -22.01 -7.02 14.39
N TYR A 39 -21.62 -7.69 13.30
CA TYR A 39 -22.57 -8.34 12.40
C TYR A 39 -22.80 -9.82 12.74
N PHE A 40 -24.07 -10.23 12.69
CA PHE A 40 -24.48 -11.62 12.90
C PHE A 40 -23.88 -12.59 11.86
N ASN A 41 -23.87 -12.20 10.58
CA ASN A 41 -23.38 -13.02 9.48
C ASN A 41 -22.05 -12.50 8.93
N LYS A 42 -20.96 -12.76 9.67
CA LYS A 42 -19.61 -12.26 9.34
C LYS A 42 -19.15 -12.57 7.91
N GLN A 43 -19.45 -13.76 7.40
CA GLN A 43 -19.05 -14.15 6.04
C GLN A 43 -19.69 -13.29 4.96
N ALA A 44 -20.95 -12.90 5.13
CA ALA A 44 -21.66 -12.06 4.17
C ALA A 44 -21.03 -10.67 4.07
N ILE A 45 -20.73 -10.03 5.22
CA ILE A 45 -20.08 -8.71 5.25
C ILE A 45 -18.67 -8.78 4.68
N ILE A 46 -17.89 -9.83 5.01
CA ILE A 46 -16.54 -9.98 4.46
C ILE A 46 -16.58 -10.10 2.93
N ASN A 47 -17.55 -10.84 2.39
CA ASN A 47 -17.71 -10.97 0.95
C ASN A 47 -18.11 -9.63 0.30
N GLU A 48 -19.09 -8.93 0.88
CA GLU A 48 -19.52 -7.60 0.41
C GLU A 48 -18.37 -6.58 0.42
N LEU A 49 -17.57 -6.60 1.46
CA LEU A 49 -16.44 -5.69 1.63
C LEU A 49 -15.35 -5.96 0.60
N ARG A 50 -15.02 -7.24 0.37
CA ARG A 50 -14.12 -7.65 -0.72
C ARG A 50 -14.66 -7.23 -2.09
N GLU A 51 -15.95 -7.42 -2.34
CA GLU A 51 -16.57 -6.98 -3.59
C GLU A 51 -16.46 -5.47 -3.79
N SER A 52 -16.63 -4.68 -2.71
CA SER A 52 -16.49 -3.22 -2.76
C SER A 52 -15.05 -2.79 -3.07
N GLU A 53 -14.06 -3.46 -2.50
CA GLU A 53 -12.64 -3.21 -2.77
C GLU A 53 -12.25 -3.57 -4.19
N ILE A 54 -12.74 -4.71 -4.68
CA ILE A 54 -12.53 -5.13 -6.06
C ILE A 54 -13.14 -4.10 -7.01
N LYS A 55 -14.38 -3.65 -6.77
CA LYS A 55 -15.03 -2.60 -7.58
C LYS A 55 -14.22 -1.31 -7.59
N ARG A 56 -13.77 -0.83 -6.42
CA ARG A 56 -12.92 0.37 -6.33
C ARG A 56 -11.62 0.21 -7.10
N SER A 57 -10.94 -0.93 -6.97
CA SER A 57 -9.70 -1.21 -7.71
C SER A 57 -9.90 -1.27 -9.23
N ILE A 58 -11.07 -1.74 -9.68
CA ILE A 58 -11.43 -1.80 -11.08
C ILE A 58 -11.74 -0.39 -11.59
N GLU A 59 -12.53 0.39 -10.85
CA GLU A 59 -12.82 1.79 -11.17
C GLU A 59 -11.56 2.64 -11.26
N ASP A 60 -10.62 2.47 -10.32
CA ASP A 60 -9.36 3.20 -10.34
C ASP A 60 -8.52 2.80 -11.56
N ARG A 61 -8.45 1.50 -11.90
CA ARG A 61 -7.78 1.07 -13.15
C ARG A 61 -8.47 1.59 -14.40
N ILE A 62 -9.79 1.61 -14.47
CA ILE A 62 -10.55 2.18 -15.59
C ILE A 62 -10.21 3.67 -15.79
N LYS A 63 -9.98 4.42 -14.72
CA LYS A 63 -9.63 5.85 -14.80
C LYS A 63 -8.20 6.11 -15.26
N HIS A 64 -7.25 5.27 -14.87
CA HIS A 64 -5.82 5.52 -15.09
C HIS A 64 -5.24 4.75 -16.29
N GLU A 65 -5.78 3.58 -16.62
CA GLU A 65 -5.26 2.74 -17.69
C GLU A 65 -6.07 2.93 -18.99
N PRO A 66 -5.47 3.52 -20.05
CA PRO A 66 -6.14 3.65 -21.32
C PRO A 66 -6.43 2.27 -21.93
N GLY A 67 -7.68 2.05 -22.33
CA GLY A 67 -8.12 0.80 -22.97
C GLY A 67 -8.49 -0.34 -22.01
N PHE A 68 -8.26 -0.21 -20.70
CA PHE A 68 -8.60 -1.26 -19.73
C PHE A 68 -10.09 -1.59 -19.73
N ALA A 69 -10.96 -0.58 -19.79
CA ALA A 69 -12.41 -0.78 -19.85
C ALA A 69 -12.84 -1.66 -21.04
N ALA A 70 -12.25 -1.45 -22.23
CA ALA A 70 -12.57 -2.26 -23.40
C ALA A 70 -12.15 -3.72 -23.19
N THR A 71 -10.93 -3.95 -22.70
CA THR A 71 -10.42 -5.30 -22.44
C THR A 71 -11.19 -6.02 -21.33
N PHE A 72 -11.61 -5.29 -20.29
CA PHE A 72 -12.39 -5.82 -19.18
C PHE A 72 -13.76 -6.33 -19.64
N HIS A 73 -14.38 -5.66 -20.62
CA HIS A 73 -15.64 -6.09 -21.24
C HIS A 73 -15.46 -7.08 -22.41
N GLY A 74 -14.24 -7.56 -22.69
CA GLY A 74 -13.95 -8.50 -23.77
C GLY A 74 -13.91 -7.89 -25.18
N ASN A 75 -13.84 -6.55 -25.27
CA ASN A 75 -13.78 -5.81 -26.52
C ASN A 75 -12.33 -5.41 -26.87
N LYS A 76 -12.10 -5.12 -28.16
CA LYS A 76 -10.81 -4.57 -28.60
C LYS A 76 -10.72 -3.07 -28.23
N PRO A 77 -9.64 -2.61 -27.58
CA PRO A 77 -9.43 -1.20 -27.31
C PRO A 77 -9.28 -0.41 -28.62
N SER A 78 -9.68 0.87 -28.60
CA SER A 78 -9.57 1.75 -29.77
C SER A 78 -8.10 1.96 -30.17
N ARG A 79 -7.87 2.37 -31.42
CA ARG A 79 -6.52 2.67 -31.94
C ARG A 79 -5.82 3.73 -31.08
N GLY A 80 -6.54 4.76 -30.64
CA GLY A 80 -6.01 5.81 -29.76
C GLY A 80 -5.64 5.27 -28.37
N ALA A 81 -6.53 4.49 -27.75
CA ALA A 81 -6.24 3.90 -26.44
C ALA A 81 -5.04 2.93 -26.45
N GLN A 82 -4.80 2.24 -27.58
CA GLN A 82 -3.58 1.43 -27.75
C GLN A 82 -2.32 2.30 -27.77
N VAL A 83 -2.35 3.41 -28.51
CA VAL A 83 -1.22 4.36 -28.58
C VAL A 83 -0.96 5.01 -27.23
N ASP A 84 -2.01 5.43 -26.52
CA ASP A 84 -1.87 6.03 -25.18
C ASP A 84 -1.27 5.00 -24.19
N ALA A 85 -1.66 3.73 -24.30
CA ALA A 85 -1.09 2.65 -23.47
C ALA A 85 0.39 2.37 -23.80
N GLU A 86 0.78 2.45 -25.07
CA GLU A 86 2.18 2.33 -25.51
C GLU A 86 3.01 3.50 -24.97
N LEU A 87 2.54 4.73 -25.13
CA LEU A 87 3.20 5.94 -24.61
C LEU A 87 3.38 5.88 -23.10
N ALA A 88 2.35 5.52 -22.35
CA ALA A 88 2.42 5.40 -20.89
C ALA A 88 3.48 4.39 -20.43
N ARG A 89 3.66 3.28 -21.17
CA ARG A 89 4.70 2.27 -20.89
C ARG A 89 6.10 2.80 -21.20
N GLU A 90 6.28 3.43 -22.36
CA GLU A 90 7.55 4.02 -22.76
C GLU A 90 8.00 5.12 -21.78
N GLU A 91 7.07 5.96 -21.33
CA GLU A 91 7.34 6.99 -20.33
C GLU A 91 7.74 6.40 -18.97
N ALA A 92 7.04 5.35 -18.50
CA ALA A 92 7.39 4.66 -17.27
C ALA A 92 8.81 4.09 -17.31
N GLU A 93 9.20 3.42 -18.40
CA GLU A 93 10.55 2.89 -18.58
C GLU A 93 11.61 4.00 -18.62
N LEU A 94 11.31 5.13 -19.28
CA LEU A 94 12.22 6.27 -19.33
C LEU A 94 12.40 6.91 -17.95
N ILE A 95 11.33 6.99 -17.14
CA ILE A 95 11.38 7.47 -15.77
C ILE A 95 12.23 6.54 -14.90
N GLU A 96 12.08 5.22 -15.03
CA GLU A 96 12.90 4.24 -14.30
C GLU A 96 14.39 4.32 -14.69
N LYS A 97 14.68 4.42 -15.99
CA LYS A 97 16.05 4.64 -16.50
C LYS A 97 16.65 5.95 -16.00
N LYS A 98 15.84 7.01 -15.88
CA LYS A 98 16.28 8.29 -15.29
C LYS A 98 16.52 8.18 -13.79
N LYS A 99 15.58 7.60 -13.03
CA LYS A 99 15.70 7.43 -11.57
C LYS A 99 16.95 6.62 -11.20
N SER A 100 17.14 5.47 -11.83
CA SER A 100 18.34 4.64 -11.64
C SER A 100 19.63 5.40 -11.96
N LYS A 101 19.66 6.18 -13.05
CA LYS A 101 20.83 6.98 -13.42
C LYS A 101 21.08 8.17 -12.49
N THR A 102 20.04 8.74 -11.88
CA THR A 102 20.17 9.83 -10.91
C THR A 102 20.60 9.38 -9.52
N ASP A 103 20.24 8.16 -9.12
CA ASP A 103 20.71 7.56 -7.85
C ASP A 103 22.11 6.96 -7.99
N SER A 104 22.54 6.62 -9.21
CA SER A 104 23.87 6.07 -9.49
C SER A 104 24.95 7.11 -9.81
N LEU A 105 24.72 8.42 -9.61
CA LEU A 105 25.75 9.46 -9.83
C LEU A 105 26.78 9.44 -8.68
N PRO A 106 28.07 9.11 -8.94
CA PRO A 106 29.10 9.13 -7.90
C PRO A 106 29.34 10.59 -7.46
N GLY A 107 28.82 10.93 -6.28
CA GLY A 107 28.89 12.29 -5.72
C GLY A 107 27.58 12.80 -5.11
N LYS A 108 26.44 12.18 -5.43
CA LYS A 108 25.17 12.45 -4.76
C LYS A 108 25.13 11.69 -3.43
N LYS A 109 25.85 12.19 -2.42
CA LYS A 109 25.72 11.67 -1.05
C LYS A 109 24.27 11.90 -0.62
N LEU A 110 23.57 10.87 -0.15
CA LEU A 110 22.43 11.08 0.74
C LEU A 110 23.00 11.77 1.97
N GLU A 111 22.94 13.10 2.02
CA GLU A 111 23.42 13.82 3.18
C GLU A 111 22.38 13.69 4.29
N HIS A 112 22.64 12.75 5.21
CA HIS A 112 21.76 12.44 6.34
C HIS A 112 21.75 13.51 7.45
N HIS A 113 22.46 14.63 7.28
CA HIS A 113 22.60 15.71 8.27
C HIS A 113 22.73 17.09 7.60
N THR A 114 21.77 17.44 6.74
CA THR A 114 21.65 18.81 6.21
C THR A 114 20.36 19.45 6.70
N ASP A 115 20.34 20.77 6.86
CA ASP A 115 19.15 21.53 7.27
C ASP A 115 17.92 21.19 6.40
N LYS A 116 18.13 20.87 5.12
CA LYS A 116 17.07 20.44 4.19
C LYS A 116 16.53 19.03 4.46
N SER A 117 17.38 18.13 4.98
CA SER A 117 16.96 16.80 5.41
C SER A 117 16.23 16.83 6.75
N GLU A 118 16.69 17.66 7.69
CA GLU A 118 16.04 17.85 8.99
C GLU A 118 14.68 18.52 8.84
N TRP A 119 14.58 19.55 7.99
CA TRP A 119 13.30 20.18 7.67
C TRP A 119 12.31 19.19 7.03
N LYS A 120 12.78 18.30 6.14
CA LYS A 120 11.93 17.24 5.56
C LYS A 120 11.48 16.22 6.60
N GLN A 121 12.37 15.83 7.52
CA GLN A 121 12.03 14.91 8.60
C GLN A 121 10.99 15.54 9.54
N GLN A 122 11.16 16.82 9.89
CA GLN A 122 10.18 17.57 10.68
C GLN A 122 8.81 17.66 9.98
N MET A 123 8.79 17.95 8.68
CA MET A 123 7.54 17.99 7.92
C MET A 123 6.86 16.61 7.83
N GLU A 124 7.62 15.53 7.63
CA GLU A 124 7.07 14.16 7.65
C GLU A 124 6.57 13.74 9.03
N GLU A 125 7.23 14.17 10.10
CA GLU A 125 6.80 13.95 11.48
C GLU A 125 5.53 14.75 11.80
N GLU A 126 5.46 16.02 11.40
CA GLU A 126 4.27 16.86 11.54
C GLU A 126 3.09 16.33 10.72
N GLU A 127 3.30 15.83 9.50
CA GLU A 127 2.25 15.19 8.70
C GLU A 127 1.77 13.89 9.37
N LYS A 128 2.68 13.07 9.90
CA LYS A 128 2.32 11.86 10.63
C LYS A 128 1.55 12.18 11.91
N GLU A 129 1.96 13.20 12.64
CA GLU A 129 1.28 13.64 13.86
C GLU A 129 -0.08 14.28 13.55
N ALA A 130 -0.19 15.04 12.45
CA ALA A 130 -1.46 15.57 11.96
C ALA A 130 -2.41 14.45 11.53
N LEU A 131 -1.91 13.43 10.81
CA LEU A 131 -2.68 12.23 10.45
C LEU A 131 -3.10 11.43 11.67
N ALA A 132 -2.25 11.30 12.68
CA ALA A 132 -2.57 10.65 13.95
C ALA A 132 -3.68 11.41 14.70
N LYS A 133 -3.55 12.74 14.84
CA LYS A 133 -4.56 13.63 15.44
C LYS A 133 -5.89 13.63 14.68
N HIS A 134 -5.85 13.46 13.35
CA HIS A 134 -7.05 13.36 12.53
C HIS A 134 -7.70 11.96 12.59
N SER A 135 -6.96 10.94 13.05
CA SER A 135 -7.48 9.58 13.26
C SER A 135 -8.02 9.34 14.68
N GLU A 136 -7.69 10.21 15.64
CA GLU A 136 -8.19 10.17 17.03
C GLU A 136 -9.45 11.03 17.28
N ARG A 137 -10.05 11.61 16.23
CA ARG A 137 -11.36 12.30 16.27
C ARG A 137 -12.44 11.46 15.62
#